data_AF-A0AAJ0PFV8-F1
#
_entry.id   AF-A0AAJ0PFV8-F1
#
_cell.length_a   1.000
_cell.length_b   1.000
_cell.length_c   1.000
_cell.angle_alpha   90.00
_cell.angle_beta   90.00
_cell.angle_gamma   90.00
#
_symmetry.space_group_name_H-M   'P 1'
#
loop_
_entity.id
_entity.type
_entity.pdbx_description
1 polymer ?
#
loop_
_entity_poly.entity_id
_entity_poly.type
_entity_poly.pdbx_seq_one_letter_code
_entity_poly.pdbx_strand_id
1 'polypeptide(L)'
;MARLKTISPRLQEAANIRVKLVDPSSWRSGMTSSQRGYNYKWQKARERYLGANPLCAYCAKIGRTTAASIVDHVVPHRGDRDLFWNQDNWQPLCKPCHNSVKQAEEAAGLGS
;
A
#
# COMPACT_ATOMS: atom_id res chain seq x y z
N MET A 1 -51.05 -18.49 38.39
CA MET A 1 -50.96 -17.60 37.21
C MET A 1 -49.63 -17.86 36.52
N ALA A 2 -49.62 -18.42 35.31
CA ALA A 2 -48.38 -18.78 34.60
C ALA A 2 -47.87 -17.58 33.77
N ARG A 3 -46.61 -17.20 33.95
CA ARG A 3 -45.94 -16.15 33.17
C ARG A 3 -45.48 -16.70 31.83
N LEU A 4 -45.88 -16.06 30.73
CA LEU A 4 -45.37 -16.36 29.38
C LEU A 4 -43.89 -15.97 29.28
N LYS A 5 -43.08 -16.86 28.71
CA LYS A 5 -41.67 -16.59 28.34
C LYS A 5 -41.64 -15.93 26.97
N THR A 6 -41.04 -14.74 26.87
CA THR A 6 -40.82 -14.06 25.59
C THR A 6 -39.70 -14.74 24.80
N ILE A 7 -39.87 -14.79 23.48
CA ILE A 7 -38.93 -15.42 22.55
C ILE A 7 -37.76 -14.45 22.33
N SER A 8 -36.52 -14.95 22.36
CA SER A 8 -35.33 -14.14 22.08
C SER A 8 -35.40 -13.54 20.66
N PRO A 9 -35.01 -12.27 20.47
CA PRO A 9 -35.02 -11.64 19.16
C PRO A 9 -34.05 -12.37 18.21
N ARG A 10 -34.53 -12.65 17.00
CA ARG A 10 -33.80 -13.41 15.96
C ARG A 10 -32.79 -12.56 15.19
N LEU A 11 -32.86 -11.24 15.33
CA LEU A 11 -31.95 -10.31 14.67
C LEU A 11 -30.71 -10.11 15.55
N GLN A 12 -29.55 -10.50 15.02
CA GLN A 12 -28.26 -10.13 15.58
C GLN A 12 -28.02 -8.64 15.26
N GLU A 13 -27.85 -7.81 16.28
CA GLU A 13 -27.27 -6.48 16.11
C GLU A 13 -25.92 -6.62 15.42
N ALA A 14 -25.71 -5.86 14.35
CA ALA A 14 -24.45 -5.86 13.64
C ALA A 14 -23.39 -5.16 14.50
N ALA A 15 -22.82 -5.91 15.45
CA ALA A 15 -21.75 -5.45 16.30
C ALA A 15 -20.56 -5.06 15.39
N ASN A 16 -20.23 -3.77 15.40
CA ASN A 16 -19.02 -3.19 14.80
C ASN A 16 -18.89 -3.28 13.26
N ILE A 17 -19.90 -2.85 12.51
CA ILE A 17 -19.66 -2.50 11.09
C ILE A 17 -18.81 -1.22 11.04
N ARG A 18 -17.49 -1.38 10.88
CA ARG A 18 -16.60 -0.29 10.45
C ARG A 18 -16.91 0.01 8.98
N VAL A 19 -17.81 0.95 8.74
CA VAL A 19 -18.02 1.49 7.39
C VAL A 19 -16.74 2.21 6.98
N LYS A 20 -16.14 1.80 5.85
CA LYS A 20 -14.99 2.51 5.29
C LYS A 20 -15.46 3.85 4.73
N LEU A 21 -15.06 4.94 5.37
CA LEU A 21 -15.23 6.28 4.82
C LEU A 21 -14.36 6.40 3.56
N VAL A 22 -14.99 6.55 2.40
CA VAL A 22 -14.30 6.84 1.14
C VAL A 22 -14.19 8.35 1.04
N ASP A 23 -12.96 8.86 1.02
CA ASP A 23 -12.70 10.27 0.73
C ASP A 23 -12.78 10.51 -0.79
N PRO A 24 -13.78 11.24 -1.31
CA PRO A 24 -13.92 11.51 -2.74
C PRO A 24 -12.77 12.34 -3.31
N SER A 25 -12.05 13.09 -2.46
CA SER A 25 -10.90 13.92 -2.87
C SER A 25 -9.61 13.10 -3.01
N SER A 26 -9.62 11.84 -2.59
CA SER A 26 -8.47 10.96 -2.76
C SER A 26 -8.25 10.67 -4.24
N TRP A 27 -7.02 10.88 -4.73
CA TRP A 27 -6.60 10.48 -6.09
C TRP A 27 -6.82 8.99 -6.39
N ARG A 28 -7.03 8.16 -5.35
CA ARG A 28 -7.32 6.73 -5.45
C ARG A 28 -8.81 6.41 -5.61
N SER A 29 -9.69 7.37 -5.32
CA SER A 29 -11.14 7.16 -5.24
C SER A 29 -11.72 6.74 -6.59
N GLY A 30 -12.58 5.71 -6.60
CA GLY A 30 -13.26 5.22 -7.80
C GLY A 30 -12.38 4.43 -8.80
N MET A 31 -11.08 4.20 -8.51
CA MET A 31 -10.16 3.54 -9.43
C MET A 31 -9.69 2.17 -8.94
N THR A 32 -9.64 1.20 -9.84
CA THR A 32 -8.96 -0.10 -9.63
C THR A 32 -7.43 0.06 -9.59
N SER A 33 -6.71 -0.94 -9.07
CA SER A 33 -5.23 -0.94 -9.08
C SER A 33 -4.65 -0.78 -10.49
N SER A 34 -5.24 -1.47 -11.46
CA SER A 34 -4.83 -1.40 -12.87
C SER A 34 -5.04 -0.01 -13.45
N GLN A 35 -6.16 0.65 -13.14
CA GLN A 35 -6.43 2.03 -13.57
C GLN A 35 -5.44 3.03 -12.94
N ARG A 36 -4.95 2.76 -11.74
CA ARG A 36 -3.89 3.54 -11.09
C ARG A 36 -2.48 3.29 -11.64
N GLY A 37 -2.32 2.39 -12.61
CA GLY A 37 -1.04 2.09 -13.26
C GLY A 37 -0.39 0.76 -12.86
N TYR A 38 -0.89 0.08 -11.81
CA TYR A 38 -0.35 -1.19 -11.32
C TYR A 38 -0.85 -2.40 -12.13
N ASN A 39 -0.74 -2.32 -13.46
CA ASN A 39 -1.20 -3.34 -14.41
C ASN A 39 -0.08 -4.32 -14.83
N TYR A 40 -0.32 -5.14 -15.85
CA TYR A 40 0.67 -6.10 -16.37
C TYR A 40 1.99 -5.44 -16.84
N LYS A 41 1.92 -4.25 -17.43
CA LYS A 41 3.13 -3.49 -17.84
C LYS A 41 3.98 -3.16 -16.62
N TRP A 42 3.34 -2.76 -15.52
CA TRP A 42 4.03 -2.50 -14.26
C TRP A 42 4.68 -3.77 -13.71
N GLN A 43 3.99 -4.91 -13.73
CA GLN A 43 4.54 -6.19 -13.25
C GLN A 43 5.84 -6.55 -13.97
N LYS A 44 5.86 -6.47 -15.31
CA LYS A 44 7.08 -6.71 -16.09
C LYS A 44 8.21 -5.73 -15.77
N ALA A 45 7.90 -4.44 -15.67
CA ALA A 45 8.90 -3.43 -15.38
C ALA A 45 9.48 -3.61 -13.97
N ARG A 46 8.63 -3.94 -13.00
CA ARG A 46 9.01 -4.28 -11.62
C ARG A 46 9.95 -5.48 -11.58
N GLU A 47 9.63 -6.56 -12.28
CA GLU A 47 10.49 -7.76 -12.33
C GLU A 47 11.88 -7.45 -12.89
N ARG A 48 11.93 -6.71 -14.00
CA ARG A 48 13.20 -6.26 -14.59
C ARG A 48 14.00 -5.39 -13.62
N TYR A 49 13.34 -4.43 -12.98
CA TYR A 49 13.98 -3.52 -12.05
C TYR A 49 14.53 -4.24 -10.82
N LEU A 50 13.77 -5.17 -10.22
CA LEU A 50 14.25 -5.97 -9.09
C LEU A 50 15.37 -6.95 -9.49
N GLY A 51 15.38 -7.42 -10.74
CA GLY A 51 16.50 -8.21 -11.27
C GLY A 51 17.81 -7.41 -11.34
N ALA A 52 17.73 -6.12 -11.71
CA ALA A 52 18.88 -5.22 -11.73
C ALA A 52 19.24 -4.66 -10.33
N ASN A 53 18.26 -4.54 -9.45
CA ASN A 53 18.38 -3.95 -8.12
C ASN A 53 17.92 -4.95 -7.04
N PRO A 54 18.69 -6.02 -6.77
CA PRO A 54 18.23 -7.12 -5.95
C PRO A 54 18.25 -6.83 -4.44
N LEU A 55 18.88 -5.74 -4.00
CA LEU A 55 19.09 -5.43 -2.58
C LEU A 55 18.21 -4.26 -2.12
N CYS A 56 17.72 -4.34 -0.89
CA CYS A 56 16.97 -3.28 -0.25
C CYS A 56 17.85 -2.05 -0.01
N ALA A 57 17.46 -0.91 -0.58
CA ALA A 57 18.18 0.36 -0.46
C ALA A 57 18.32 0.81 1.00
N TYR A 58 17.30 0.60 1.84
CA TYR A 58 17.34 1.01 3.24
C TYR A 58 18.25 0.10 4.07
N CYS A 59 18.22 -1.20 3.81
CA CYS A 59 19.13 -2.13 4.48
C CYS A 59 20.58 -1.84 4.08
N ALA A 60 20.85 -1.55 2.81
CA ALA A 60 22.19 -1.22 2.33
C ALA A 60 22.77 0.02 3.04
N LYS A 61 21.97 1.06 3.26
CA LYS A 61 22.38 2.28 4.00
C LYS A 61 22.85 2.00 5.43
N ILE A 62 22.35 0.93 6.06
CA ILE A 62 22.74 0.52 7.42
C ILE A 62 23.69 -0.69 7.44
N GLY A 63 24.34 -1.01 6.31
CA GLY A 63 25.29 -2.10 6.20
C GLY A 63 24.67 -3.51 6.24
N ARG A 64 23.37 -3.64 5.98
CA ARG A 64 22.66 -4.93 5.91
C ARG A 64 22.38 -5.35 4.47
N THR A 65 22.69 -6.60 4.16
CA THR A 65 22.34 -7.21 2.87
C THR A 65 21.00 -7.92 3.00
N THR A 66 19.96 -7.40 2.35
CA THR A 66 18.63 -8.01 2.37
C THR A 66 18.01 -7.92 0.99
N ALA A 67 17.42 -9.01 0.50
CA ALA A 67 16.78 -9.04 -0.79
C ALA A 67 15.59 -8.07 -0.86
N ALA A 68 15.52 -7.29 -1.93
CA ALA A 68 14.37 -6.45 -2.24
C ALA A 68 13.24 -7.30 -2.83
N SER A 69 12.01 -6.99 -2.46
CA SER A 69 10.81 -7.65 -2.97
C SER A 69 9.73 -6.66 -3.40
N ILE A 70 9.95 -5.36 -3.21
CA ILE A 70 9.02 -4.30 -3.55
C ILE A 70 9.79 -3.21 -4.30
N VAL A 71 9.17 -2.68 -5.34
CA VAL A 71 9.62 -1.46 -5.98
C VAL A 71 8.69 -0.37 -5.47
N ASP A 72 9.29 0.59 -4.78
CA ASP A 72 8.61 1.69 -4.14
C ASP A 72 8.89 2.99 -4.89
N HIS A 73 7.95 3.92 -4.85
CA HIS A 73 8.13 5.25 -5.40
C HIS A 73 8.67 6.16 -4.29
N VAL A 74 9.91 6.63 -4.47
CA VAL A 74 10.63 7.54 -3.57
C VAL A 74 9.72 8.73 -3.24
N VAL A 75 9.32 9.48 -4.28
CA VAL A 75 8.25 10.48 -4.24
C VAL A 75 6.91 9.83 -4.64
N PRO A 76 5.87 9.91 -3.78
CA PRO A 76 4.56 9.37 -4.08
C PRO A 76 3.95 10.04 -5.31
N HIS A 77 3.65 9.26 -6.36
CA HIS A 77 3.19 9.80 -7.64
C HIS A 77 1.79 10.46 -7.60
N ARG A 78 0.91 10.12 -6.64
CA ARG A 78 -0.43 10.72 -6.46
C ARG A 78 -1.30 10.83 -7.72
N GLY A 79 -1.12 9.91 -8.67
CA GLY A 79 -1.84 9.90 -9.96
C GLY A 79 -1.06 10.49 -11.13
N ASP A 80 0.08 11.15 -10.89
CA ASP A 80 1.02 11.55 -11.92
C ASP A 80 1.63 10.31 -12.59
N ARG A 81 1.49 10.22 -13.92
CA ARG A 81 1.95 9.07 -14.70
C ARG A 81 3.42 9.17 -15.07
N ASP A 82 3.94 10.38 -15.25
CA ASP A 82 5.35 10.58 -15.60
C ASP A 82 6.21 10.27 -14.38
N LEU A 83 5.77 10.73 -13.20
CA LEU A 83 6.42 10.40 -11.93
C LEU A 83 6.27 8.90 -11.55
N PHE A 84 5.17 8.26 -11.97
CA PHE A 84 4.98 6.80 -11.77
C PHE A 84 5.96 5.97 -12.60
N TRP A 85 6.21 6.35 -13.86
CA TRP A 85 7.09 5.62 -14.78
C TRP A 85 8.55 6.08 -14.76
N ASN A 86 8.86 7.14 -14.01
CA ASN A 86 10.23 7.57 -13.78
C ASN A 86 10.98 6.52 -12.94
N GLN A 87 11.93 5.81 -13.56
CA GLN A 87 12.74 4.79 -12.88
C GLN A 87 13.71 5.39 -11.86
N ASP A 88 14.10 6.65 -12.01
CA ASP A 88 14.93 7.35 -11.03
C ASP A 88 14.15 7.65 -9.74
N ASN A 89 12.81 7.65 -9.83
CA ASN A 89 11.91 7.74 -8.68
C ASN A 89 11.60 6.36 -8.07
N TRP A 90 12.19 5.27 -8.58
CA TRP A 90 11.98 3.93 -8.04
C TRP A 90 13.10 3.59 -7.07
N GLN A 91 12.76 2.87 -6.00
CA GLN A 91 13.73 2.28 -5.08
C GLN A 91 13.38 0.83 -4.73
N PRO A 92 14.40 -0.06 -4.65
CA PRO A 92 14.21 -1.45 -4.22
C PRO A 92 14.10 -1.51 -2.70
N LEU A 93 13.01 -2.06 -2.16
CA LEU A 93 12.82 -2.23 -0.73
C LEU A 93 12.44 -3.68 -0.38
N CYS A 94 12.85 -4.11 0.82
CA CYS A 94 12.30 -5.31 1.44
C CYS A 94 10.96 -4.98 2.10
N LYS A 95 10.09 -5.98 2.21
CA LYS A 95 8.75 -5.84 2.82
C LYS A 95 8.77 -5.20 4.23
N PRO A 96 9.70 -5.56 5.13
CA PRO A 96 9.83 -4.90 6.43
C PRO A 96 10.06 -3.39 6.32
N CYS A 97 11.08 -2.95 5.55
CA CYS A 97 11.41 -1.53 5.43
C CYS A 97 10.30 -0.73 4.74
N HIS A 98 9.67 -1.31 3.71
CA HIS A 98 8.53 -0.68 3.03
C HIS A 98 7.34 -0.46 3.98
N ASN A 99 7.01 -1.45 4.81
CA ASN A 99 5.84 -1.37 5.67
C ASN A 99 6.05 -0.58 6.98
N SER A 100 7.30 -0.30 7.35
CA SER A 100 7.62 0.45 8.59
C SER A 100 8.26 1.80 8.28
N VAL A 101 9.53 1.80 7.86
CA VAL A 101 10.35 3.02 7.69
C VAL A 101 9.72 3.94 6.65
N LYS A 102 9.43 3.42 5.45
CA LYS A 102 8.83 4.20 4.36
C LYS A 102 7.45 4.73 4.75
N GLN A 103 6.61 3.91 5.38
CA GLN A 103 5.29 4.36 5.84
C GLN A 103 5.40 5.47 6.90
N ALA A 104 6.38 5.40 7.79
CA ALA A 104 6.62 6.44 8.79
C ALA A 104 7.10 7.75 8.14
N GLU A 105 8.00 7.68 7.16
CA GLU A 105 8.50 8.84 6.41
C GLU A 105 7.37 9.53 5.62
N GLU A 106 6.50 8.75 4.97
CA GLU A 106 5.34 9.27 4.25
C GLU A 106 4.33 9.94 5.19
N ALA A 107 4.08 9.34 6.36
CA ALA A 107 3.19 9.91 7.36
C ALA A 107 3.73 11.22 7.96
N ALA A 108 5.06 11.33 8.10
CA ALA A 108 5.73 12.54 8.55
C ALA A 108 5.79 13.65 7.47
N GLY A 109 5.38 13.36 6.23
CA GLY A 109 5.50 14.29 5.10
C GLY A 109 6.93 14.46 4.60
N LEU A 110 7.88 13.64 5.06
CA LEU A 110 9.28 13.67 4.69
C LEU A 110 9.54 12.77 3.48
N GLY A 111 8.79 12.97 2.40
CA GLY A 111 9.09 12.33 1.12
C GLY A 111 10.49 12.76 0.68
N SER A 112 11.46 11.89 0.93
CA SER A 112 12.88 12.05 0.55
C SER A 112 13.07 11.56 -0.87
#